data_AF-A0AB37XLU6-F1
#
_entry.id   AF-A0AB37XLU6-F1
#
_cell.length_a   1.000
_cell.length_b   1.000
_cell.length_c   1.000
_cell.angle_alpha   90.00
_cell.angle_beta   90.00
_cell.angle_gamma   90.00
#
_symmetry.space_group_name_H-M   'P 1'
#
loop_
_entity.id
_entity.type
_entity.pdbx_description
1 polymer ?
#
loop_
_entity_poly.entity_id
_entity_poly.type
_entity_poly.pdbx_seq_one_letter_code
_entity_poly.pdbx_strand_id
1 'polypeptide(L)' 'NLDGTLRRAFSESIRRRRQVCQEAEVETSSQPVEVAGGARVSQRIVPVGRVGLYVPGGFAPLASSVIMNVVPA' A
#
# COMPACT_ATOMS: atom_id res chain seq x y z
N ASN A 1 -13.57 0.21 22.72
CA ASN A 1 -13.25 1.65 22.90
C ASN A 1 -11.76 1.81 23.04
N LEU A 2 -11.10 2.52 22.10
CA LEU A 2 -9.67 2.85 22.16
C LEU A 2 -9.47 4.17 22.91
N ASP A 3 -8.41 4.26 23.70
CA ASP A 3 -7.95 5.51 24.29
C ASP A 3 -7.77 6.61 23.22
N GLY A 4 -8.03 7.87 23.60
CA GLY A 4 -8.00 9.00 22.69
C GLY A 4 -6.61 9.30 22.13
N THR A 5 -5.56 9.14 22.93
CA THR A 5 -4.17 9.35 22.50
C THR A 5 -3.76 8.25 21.53
N LEU A 6 -4.06 6.99 21.87
CA LEU A 6 -3.76 5.86 20.99
C LEU A 6 -4.47 5.97 19.64
N ARG A 7 -5.74 6.37 19.63
CA ARG A 7 -6.51 6.60 18.41
C ARG A 7 -5.86 7.67 17.52
N ARG A 8 -5.42 8.79 18.11
CA ARG A 8 -4.73 9.86 17.36
C ARG A 8 -3.41 9.35 16.77
N ALA A 9 -2.64 8.60 17.54
CA ALA A 9 -1.38 8.02 17.07
C ALA A 9 -1.60 7.09 15.85
N PHE A 10 -2.58 6.18 15.90
CA PHE A 10 -2.91 5.33 14.76
C PHE A 10 -3.39 6.11 13.54
N SER A 11 -4.23 7.13 13.75
CA SER A 11 -4.72 7.98 12.66
C SER A 11 -3.56 8.68 11.95
N GLU A 12 -2.59 9.18 12.71
CA GLU A 12 -1.39 9.82 12.17
C GLU A 12 -0.48 8.82 11.44
N SER A 13 -0.27 7.62 11.98
CA SER A 13 0.48 6.56 11.29
C SER A 13 -0.17 6.16 9.96
N ILE A 14 -1.50 6.01 9.93
CA ILE A 14 -2.25 5.70 8.70
C ILE A 14 -2.12 6.85 7.70
N ARG A 15 -2.27 8.10 8.14
CA ARG A 15 -2.13 9.29 7.28
C ARG A 15 -0.76 9.32 6.61
N ARG A 16 0.32 9.16 7.39
CA ARG A 16 1.70 9.14 6.87
C ARG A 16 1.93 7.96 5.93
N ARG A 17 1.45 6.76 6.28
CA ARG A 17 1.63 5.57 5.45
C ARG A 17 0.95 5.74 4.09
N ARG A 18 -0.28 6.29 4.05
CA ARG A 18 -1.00 6.62 2.81
C ARG A 18 -0.24 7.64 1.97
N GLN A 19 0.28 8.69 2.61
CA GLN A 19 1.08 9.70 1.94
C GLN A 19 2.30 9.07 1.25
N VAL A 20 3.05 8.22 1.96
CA VAL A 20 4.19 7.49 1.38
C VAL A 20 3.75 6.57 0.24
N CYS A 21 2.62 5.85 0.37
CA CYS A 21 2.09 5.04 -0.73
C CYS A 21 1.95 5.91 -1.99
N GLN A 22 1.21 7.01 -1.86
CA GLN A 22 0.79 7.85 -2.98
C GLN A 22 1.94 8.62 -3.62
N GLU A 23 2.87 9.12 -2.81
CA GLU A 23 3.94 10.02 -3.27
C GLU A 23 5.19 9.28 -3.72
N ALA A 24 5.47 8.09 -3.16
CA ALA A 24 6.76 7.41 -3.36
C ALA A 24 6.66 5.96 -3.86
N GLU A 25 5.55 5.26 -3.63
CA GLU A 25 5.46 3.82 -3.93
C GLU A 25 4.48 3.48 -5.06
N VAL A 26 3.57 4.40 -5.44
CA VAL A 26 2.65 4.19 -6.56
C VAL A 26 3.43 4.15 -7.86
N GLU A 27 3.45 2.97 -8.47
CA GLU A 27 3.95 2.77 -9.82
C GLU A 27 2.79 2.85 -10.83
N THR A 28 3.00 3.56 -11.93
CA THR A 28 1.99 3.73 -12.98
C THR A 28 2.37 2.93 -14.22
N SER A 29 1.36 2.45 -14.97
CA SER A 29 1.58 1.78 -16.25
C SER A 29 2.42 2.66 -17.19
N SER A 30 3.37 2.06 -17.91
CA SER A 30 4.26 2.82 -18.77
C SER A 30 3.55 3.28 -20.03
N GLN A 31 4.00 4.41 -20.58
CA GLN A 31 3.55 4.83 -21.91
C GLN A 31 4.02 3.81 -22.96
N PRO A 32 3.19 3.48 -23.96
CA PRO A 32 3.59 2.52 -24.98
C PRO A 32 4.76 3.02 -25.83
N VAL A 33 5.80 2.19 -25.96
CA VAL A 33 6.96 2.42 -26.82
C VAL A 33 6.76 1.69 -28.14
N GLU A 34 7.10 2.34 -29.26
CA GLU A 34 7.07 1.71 -30.59
C GLU A 34 8.40 1.03 -30.88
N VAL A 35 8.36 -0.27 -31.17
CA VAL A 35 9.56 -1.10 -31.38
C VAL A 35 9.79 -1.46 -32.85
N ALA A 36 8.75 -1.35 -33.67
CA ALA A 36 8.75 -1.47 -35.13
C ALA A 36 7.45 -0.83 -35.64
N GLY A 37 7.31 -0.61 -36.95
CA GLY A 37 6.14 0.07 -37.52
C GLY A 37 4.80 -0.53 -37.08
N GLY A 38 4.06 0.20 -36.25
CA GLY A 38 2.77 -0.21 -35.68
C GLY A 38 2.84 -1.16 -34.49
N ALA A 39 4.02 -1.65 -34.10
CA ALA A 39 4.21 -2.54 -32.95
C ALA A 39 4.47 -1.73 -31.69
N ARG A 40 3.49 -1.66 -30.79
CA ARG A 40 3.55 -0.90 -29.53
C ARG A 40 3.57 -1.82 -28.32
N VAL A 41 4.50 -1.59 -27.40
CA VAL A 41 4.69 -2.38 -26.17
C VAL A 41 4.63 -1.46 -24.95
N SER A 42 3.90 -1.86 -23.91
CA SER A 42 3.81 -1.15 -22.63
C SER A 42 3.78 -2.12 -21.45
N GLN A 43 4.23 -1.67 -20.29
CA GLN A 43 4.02 -2.35 -19.02
C GLN A 43 2.66 -1.93 -18.46
N ARG A 44 1.78 -2.90 -18.22
CA ARG A 44 0.52 -2.69 -17.52
C ARG A 44 0.64 -3.16 -16.08
N ILE A 45 0.49 -2.24 -15.14
CA ILE A 45 0.49 -2.54 -13.71
C ILE A 45 -0.96 -2.76 -13.27
N VAL A 46 -1.24 -3.91 -12.65
CA VAL A 46 -2.59 -4.30 -12.22
C VAL A 46 -2.52 -4.78 -10.77
N PRO A 47 -3.38 -4.28 -9.87
CA PRO A 47 -3.41 -4.75 -8.49
C PRO A 47 -3.88 -6.20 -8.43
N VAL A 48 -3.37 -6.92 -7.44
CA VAL A 48 -3.82 -8.29 -7.14
C VAL A 48 -5.27 -8.26 -6.64
N GLY A 49 -6.09 -9.21 -7.09
CA GLY A 49 -7.53 -9.19 -6.79
C GLY A 49 -7.89 -9.49 -5.33
N ARG A 50 -7.01 -10.18 -4.60
CA ARG A 50 -7.12 -10.46 -3.16
C ARG A 50 -5.74 -10.65 -2.54
N VAL A 51 -5.58 -10.21 -1.30
CA VAL A 51 -4.40 -10.48 -0.47
C VAL A 51 -4.81 -10.99 0.90
N GLY A 52 -3.98 -11.86 1.48
CA GLY A 52 -4.07 -12.27 2.88
C GLY A 52 -2.92 -11.67 3.66
N LEU A 53 -3.19 -11.06 4.81
CA LEU A 53 -2.18 -10.56 5.72
C LEU A 53 -2.20 -11.36 7.02
N TYR A 54 -1.06 -11.91 7.40
CA TYR A 54 -0.86 -12.53 8.70
C TYR A 54 -0.21 -11.53 9.66
N VAL A 55 -0.74 -11.47 10.88
CA VAL A 55 -0.15 -10.72 11.99
C VAL A 55 -0.09 -11.64 13.20
N PRO A 56 1.08 -11.82 13.83
CA PRO A 56 1.20 -12.71 14.97
C PRO A 56 0.39 -12.17 16.15
N GLY A 57 -0.31 -13.10 16.82
CA GLY A 57 -1.04 -12.82 18.05
C GLY A 57 -0.15 -12.81 19.30
N GLY A 58 -0.76 -12.57 20.46
CA GLY A 58 -0.09 -12.55 21.77
C GLY A 58 -0.54 -11.38 22.63
N PHE A 59 0.11 -11.18 23.78
CA PHE A 59 -0.22 -10.11 24.72
C PHE A 59 0.24 -8.71 24.26
N ALA A 60 1.16 -8.64 23.29
CA ALA A 60 1.65 -7.41 22.70
C ALA A 60 1.15 -7.28 21.24
N PRO A 61 0.07 -6.53 20.98
CA PRO A 61 -0.49 -6.43 19.64
C PRO A 61 0.44 -5.65 18.69
N LEU A 62 0.81 -6.27 17.57
CA LEU A 62 1.61 -5.63 16.51
C LEU A 62 0.74 -4.80 15.56
N ALA A 63 0.09 -3.76 16.10
CA ALA A 63 -0.79 -2.87 15.31
C ALA A 63 -0.04 -2.17 14.16
N SER A 64 1.26 -1.91 14.31
CA SER A 64 2.09 -1.35 13.25
C SER A 64 2.19 -2.28 12.05
N SER A 65 2.35 -3.59 12.24
CA SER A 65 2.41 -4.56 11.15
C SER A 65 1.12 -4.58 10.32
N VAL A 66 -0.04 -4.40 10.96
CA VAL A 66 -1.32 -4.24 10.27
C VAL A 66 -1.29 -2.97 9.42
N ILE A 67 -1.01 -1.81 10.03
CA ILE A 67 -1.05 -0.52 9.32
C ILE A 67 -0.09 -0.51 8.12
N MET A 68 1.13 -1.03 8.30
CA MET A 68 2.17 -0.95 7.27
C MET A 68 1.88 -1.81 6.04
N ASN A 69 1.10 -2.88 6.18
CA ASN A 69 0.79 -3.80 5.08
C ASN A 69 -0.64 -3.67 4.55
N VAL A 70 -1.63 -3.35 5.40
CA VAL A 70 -3.02 -3.18 4.95
C VAL A 70 -3.23 -1.86 4.22
N VAL A 71 -2.56 -0.78 4.64
CA VAL A 71 -2.74 0.52 3.99
C VAL A 71 -2.27 0.56 2.52
N PRO A 72 -1.13 -0.06 2.14
CA PRO A 72 -0.72 -0.12 0.72
C PRO A 72 -1.44 -1.20 -0.11
N ALA A 73 -2.00 -2.22 0.54
CA ALA A 73 -2.70 -3.32 -0.14
C ALA A 73 -4.07 -2.90 -0.67
#